data_AF-A0AAW7FL27-F1
#
_entry.id   AF-A0AAW7FL27-F1
#
_cell.length_a   1.000
_cell.length_b   1.000
_cell.length_c   1.000
_cell.angle_alpha   90.00
_cell.angle_beta   90.00
_cell.angle_gamma   90.00
#
_symmetry.space_group_name_H-M   'P 1'
#
loop_
_entity.id
_entity.type
_entity.pdbx_description
1 polymer ?
#
loop_
_entity_poly.entity_id
_entity_poly.type
_entity_poly.pdbx_seq_one_letter_code
_entity_poly.pdbx_strand_id
1 'polypeptide(L)'
;MADKHSDLAWDLIFDATDNGSPLFNTQDTKNDFNKACDHIQVLVEDAFSCYTRGSYGTSVFLSITAIEETAKAEIGLYRRNNEDIKKKKRKDPLFDHLTKHRMAILPTVLMGRRLADVIGEARCQALRKEVASGSLKELREKALYFYNSNGRLLSPKDVITRNKAK
;
A
#
# COMPACT_ATOMS: atom_id res chain seq x y z
N MET A 1 15.82 2.66 -21.79
CA MET A 1 15.55 3.89 -21.00
C MET A 1 14.92 3.44 -19.70
N ALA A 2 15.56 3.71 -18.56
CA ALA A 2 14.94 3.46 -17.27
C ALA A 2 13.67 4.33 -17.16
N ASP A 3 12.57 3.72 -16.73
CA ASP A 3 11.31 4.42 -16.46
C ASP A 3 11.55 5.37 -15.28
N LYS A 4 11.39 6.68 -15.46
CA LYS A 4 11.58 7.69 -14.39
C LYS A 4 10.78 7.36 -13.11
N HIS A 5 9.70 6.60 -13.23
CA HIS A 5 8.92 6.13 -12.08
C HIS A 5 9.58 4.97 -11.31
N SER A 6 10.41 4.15 -11.98
CA SER A 6 11.22 3.11 -11.36
C SER A 6 12.32 3.72 -10.49
N ASP A 7 13.02 4.74 -11.00
CA ASP A 7 14.14 5.38 -10.28
C ASP A 7 13.65 6.02 -8.97
N LEU A 8 12.50 6.71 -9.02
CA LEU A 8 11.87 7.29 -7.83
C LEU A 8 11.48 6.24 -6.77
N ALA A 9 11.05 5.06 -7.19
CA ALA A 9 10.64 4.02 -6.25
C ALA A 9 11.84 3.38 -5.55
N TRP A 10 12.96 3.20 -6.27
CA TRP A 10 14.21 2.70 -5.68
C TRP A 10 14.83 3.70 -4.70
N ASP A 11 14.84 5.00 -5.02
CA ASP A 11 15.29 6.04 -4.09
C ASP A 11 14.50 6.02 -2.78
N LEU A 12 13.17 5.85 -2.85
CA LEU A 12 12.30 5.72 -1.68
C LEU A 12 12.61 4.47 -0.85
N ILE A 13 12.93 3.35 -1.49
CA ILE A 13 13.30 2.11 -0.80
C ILE A 13 14.62 2.28 -0.05
N PHE A 14 15.65 2.81 -0.71
CA PHE A 14 16.93 3.05 -0.06
C PHE A 14 16.78 4.03 1.11
N ASP A 15 16.04 5.12 0.93
CA ASP A 15 15.73 6.06 2.01
C ASP A 15 14.99 5.38 3.17
N ALA A 16 13.99 4.54 2.89
CA ALA A 16 13.22 3.82 3.90
C ALA A 16 14.05 2.80 4.68
N THR A 17 15.00 2.15 4.00
CA THR A 17 15.91 1.15 4.55
C THR A 17 17.01 1.79 5.41
N ASP A 18 17.62 2.88 4.94
CA ASP A 18 18.78 3.50 5.58
C ASP A 18 18.42 4.51 6.67
N ASN A 19 17.34 5.27 6.49
CA ASN A 19 16.96 6.34 7.44
C ASN A 19 15.89 5.91 8.45
N GLY A 20 15.56 4.61 8.43
CA GLY A 20 14.53 3.98 9.22
C GLY A 20 14.95 3.47 10.59
N SER A 21 13.96 3.29 11.48
CA SER A 21 14.12 2.42 12.65
C SER A 21 13.79 0.98 12.27
N PRO A 22 14.52 -0.03 12.81
CA PRO A 22 14.13 -1.43 12.67
C PRO A 22 12.65 -1.60 13.03
N LEU A 23 11.91 -2.30 12.16
CA LEU A 23 10.49 -2.57 12.37
C LEU A 23 10.29 -3.88 13.15
N PHE A 24 11.12 -4.87 12.87
CA PHE A 24 11.09 -6.17 13.50
C PHE A 24 12.12 -6.28 14.61
N ASN A 25 11.81 -7.09 15.60
CA ASN A 25 12.78 -7.47 16.61
C ASN A 25 13.94 -8.24 15.95
N THR A 26 15.17 -7.79 16.14
CA THR A 26 16.38 -8.44 15.59
C THR A 26 16.60 -9.85 16.12
N GLN A 27 16.13 -10.14 17.33
CA GLN A 27 16.23 -11.45 17.96
C GLN A 27 15.07 -12.37 17.58
N ASP A 28 13.98 -11.83 16.98
CA ASP A 28 12.78 -12.60 16.65
C ASP A 28 12.15 -12.21 15.29
N THR A 29 13.01 -11.86 14.32
CA THR A 29 12.58 -11.30 13.04
C THR A 29 11.65 -12.23 12.27
N LYS A 30 11.87 -13.55 12.37
CA LYS A 30 11.03 -14.55 11.70
C LYS A 30 9.60 -14.50 12.21
N ASN A 31 9.41 -14.48 13.53
CA ASN A 31 8.05 -14.48 14.08
C ASN A 31 7.36 -13.14 13.83
N ASP A 32 8.08 -12.02 13.94
CA ASP A 32 7.49 -10.71 13.65
C ASP A 32 7.12 -10.55 12.17
N PHE A 33 7.93 -11.06 11.25
CA PHE A 33 7.59 -11.10 9.83
C PHE A 33 6.37 -12.00 9.57
N ASN A 34 6.30 -13.19 10.18
CA ASN A 34 5.14 -14.06 10.06
C ASN A 34 3.87 -13.39 10.60
N LYS A 35 3.92 -12.70 11.74
CA LYS A 35 2.79 -11.91 12.26
C LYS A 35 2.35 -10.83 11.27
N ALA A 36 3.28 -10.17 10.57
CA ALA A 36 2.94 -9.20 9.55
C ALA A 36 2.22 -9.85 8.35
N CYS A 37 2.68 -11.02 7.89
CA CYS A 37 2.02 -11.81 6.86
C CYS A 37 0.61 -12.25 7.28
N ASP A 38 0.46 -12.77 8.50
CA ASP A 38 -0.84 -13.16 9.05
C ASP A 38 -1.80 -11.96 9.11
N HIS A 39 -1.30 -10.79 9.51
CA HIS A 39 -2.10 -9.56 9.52
C HIS A 39 -2.54 -9.13 8.10
N ILE A 40 -1.65 -9.20 7.11
CA ILE A 40 -1.98 -8.90 5.71
C ILE A 40 -3.07 -9.86 5.20
N GLN A 41 -2.98 -11.15 5.54
CA GLN A 41 -4.00 -12.12 5.17
C GLN A 41 -5.37 -11.77 5.78
N VAL A 42 -5.43 -11.43 7.07
CA VAL A 42 -6.67 -11.00 7.72
C VAL A 42 -7.26 -9.77 7.03
N LEU A 43 -6.45 -8.78 6.66
CA LEU A 43 -6.93 -7.59 5.93
C LEU A 43 -7.59 -7.96 4.59
N VAL A 44 -7.04 -8.94 3.87
CA VAL A 44 -7.61 -9.41 2.60
C VAL A 44 -8.94 -10.16 2.83
N GLU A 45 -9.00 -11.02 3.85
CA GLU A 45 -10.21 -11.77 4.22
C GLU A 45 -11.34 -10.83 4.69
N ASP A 46 -11.00 -9.82 5.49
CA ASP A 46 -11.94 -8.80 5.95
C ASP A 46 -12.40 -7.89 4.79
N ALA A 47 -11.50 -7.56 3.86
CA ALA A 47 -11.86 -6.82 2.66
C ALA A 47 -12.88 -7.60 1.82
N PHE A 48 -12.68 -8.91 1.65
CA PHE A 48 -13.60 -9.78 0.95
C PHE A 48 -14.95 -9.89 1.67
N SER A 49 -14.95 -10.06 2.99
CA SER A 49 -16.16 -10.09 3.81
C SER A 49 -16.94 -8.77 3.75
N CYS A 50 -16.24 -7.63 3.69
CA CYS A 50 -16.86 -6.33 3.45
C CYS A 50 -17.46 -6.22 2.05
N TYR A 51 -16.81 -6.75 1.03
CA TYR A 51 -17.32 -6.76 -0.34
C TYR A 51 -18.62 -7.56 -0.46
N THR A 52 -18.65 -8.78 0.11
CA THR A 52 -19.81 -9.69 0.02
C THR A 52 -21.05 -9.10 0.70
N ARG A 53 -20.89 -8.39 1.81
CA ARG A 53 -21.99 -7.71 2.53
C ARG A 53 -22.38 -6.33 1.97
N GLY A 54 -21.80 -5.91 0.85
CA GLY A 54 -22.10 -4.61 0.22
C GLY A 54 -21.40 -3.39 0.83
N SER A 55 -20.42 -3.59 1.72
CA SER A 55 -19.62 -2.51 2.32
C SER A 55 -18.41 -2.18 1.45
N TYR A 56 -18.67 -1.72 0.22
CA TYR A 56 -17.64 -1.55 -0.82
C TYR A 56 -16.53 -0.57 -0.45
N GLY A 57 -16.86 0.57 0.18
CA GLY A 57 -15.85 1.51 0.67
C GLY A 57 -14.88 0.86 1.66
N THR A 58 -15.40 0.16 2.68
CA THR A 58 -14.57 -0.57 3.64
C THR A 58 -13.73 -1.65 2.98
N SER A 59 -14.30 -2.38 2.02
CA SER A 59 -13.56 -3.39 1.25
C SER A 59 -12.34 -2.77 0.55
N VAL A 60 -12.53 -1.69 -0.21
CA VAL A 60 -11.46 -0.97 -0.89
C VAL A 60 -10.41 -0.45 0.10
N PHE A 61 -10.86 0.13 1.22
CA PHE A 61 -9.95 0.64 2.25
C PHE A 61 -9.03 -0.45 2.80
N LEU A 62 -9.59 -1.62 3.12
CA LEU A 62 -8.84 -2.76 3.66
C LEU A 62 -7.90 -3.37 2.61
N SER A 63 -8.33 -3.49 1.35
CA SER A 63 -7.46 -3.94 0.26
C SER A 63 -6.26 -3.01 0.05
N ILE A 64 -6.47 -1.69 0.07
CA ILE A 64 -5.35 -0.73 -0.03
C ILE A 64 -4.46 -0.80 1.21
N THR A 65 -5.05 -1.01 2.39
CA THR A 65 -4.27 -1.19 3.63
C THR A 65 -3.41 -2.45 3.58
N ALA A 66 -3.91 -3.56 3.02
CA ALA A 66 -3.12 -4.77 2.79
C ALA A 66 -1.91 -4.52 1.87
N ILE A 67 -2.07 -3.71 0.82
CA ILE A 67 -0.98 -3.27 -0.06
C ILE A 67 0.06 -2.46 0.74
N GLU A 68 -0.39 -1.55 1.61
CA GLU A 68 0.51 -0.74 2.46
C GLU A 68 1.28 -1.56 3.48
N GLU A 69 0.62 -2.52 4.14
CA GLU A 69 1.26 -3.40 5.12
C GLU A 69 2.20 -4.40 4.43
N THR A 70 1.93 -4.79 3.18
CA THR A 70 2.88 -5.58 2.36
C THR A 70 4.18 -4.81 2.13
N ALA A 71 4.11 -3.54 1.71
CA ALA A 71 5.32 -2.72 1.57
C ALA A 71 6.07 -2.57 2.89
N LYS A 72 5.37 -2.34 4.01
CA LYS A 72 6.01 -2.27 5.32
C LYS A 72 6.70 -3.57 5.72
N ALA A 73 6.05 -4.71 5.48
CA ALA A 73 6.61 -6.01 5.84
C ALA A 73 7.88 -6.30 5.02
N GLU A 74 7.83 -6.08 3.71
CA GLU A 74 8.96 -6.29 2.80
C GLU A 74 10.14 -5.36 3.12
N ILE A 75 9.90 -4.04 3.16
CA ILE A 75 10.95 -3.07 3.46
C ILE A 75 11.45 -3.20 4.91
N GLY A 76 10.54 -3.60 5.82
CA GLY A 76 10.81 -3.88 7.23
C GLY A 76 11.96 -4.86 7.47
N LEU A 77 12.09 -5.88 6.61
CA LEU A 77 13.16 -6.88 6.67
C LEU A 77 14.55 -6.29 6.45
N TYR A 78 14.64 -5.21 5.68
CA TYR A 78 15.91 -4.64 5.25
C TYR A 78 16.31 -3.40 6.04
N ARG A 79 15.44 -2.86 6.90
CA ARG A 79 15.72 -1.61 7.64
C ARG A 79 16.94 -1.75 8.55
N ARG A 80 17.84 -0.78 8.46
CA ARG A 80 19.09 -0.77 9.22
C ARG A 80 18.96 0.06 10.49
N ASN A 81 19.66 -0.36 11.54
CA ASN A 81 19.80 0.48 12.72
C ASN A 81 20.99 1.43 12.58
N ASN A 82 20.83 2.49 11.76
CA ASN A 82 21.85 3.54 11.67
C ASN A 82 21.73 4.48 12.88
N GLU A 83 22.59 4.30 13.87
CA GLU A 83 22.60 5.08 15.13
C GLU A 83 23.04 6.53 14.90
N ASP A 84 23.84 6.79 13.86
CA ASP A 84 24.36 8.12 13.52
C ASP A 84 23.32 9.04 12.85
N ILE A 85 22.15 8.51 12.49
CA ILE A 85 21.11 9.26 11.78
C ILE A 85 19.99 9.64 12.74
N LYS A 86 19.73 10.94 12.87
CA LYS A 86 18.58 11.42 13.66
C LYS A 86 17.26 11.08 12.95
N LYS A 87 16.70 9.92 13.30
CA LYS A 87 15.46 9.39 12.72
C LYS A 87 14.29 10.31 13.05
N LYS A 88 13.66 10.90 12.03
CA LYS A 88 12.44 11.72 12.17
C LYS A 88 11.26 10.97 11.58
N LYS A 89 10.29 10.57 12.41
CA LYS A 89 9.10 9.81 11.97
C LYS A 89 8.40 10.38 10.73
N ARG A 90 8.26 11.71 10.64
CA ARG A 90 7.61 12.38 9.49
C ARG A 90 8.46 12.41 8.20
N LYS A 91 9.75 12.10 8.29
CA LYS A 91 10.64 11.95 7.14
C LYS A 91 10.80 10.49 6.71
N ASP A 92 10.30 9.54 7.49
CA ASP A 92 10.33 8.12 7.15
C ASP A 92 9.39 7.86 5.96
N PRO A 93 9.86 7.31 4.83
CA PRO A 93 8.99 6.98 3.70
C PRO A 93 7.88 5.98 4.05
N LEU A 94 7.99 5.18 5.11
CA LEU A 94 6.89 4.32 5.56
C LEU A 94 5.78 5.08 6.32
N PHE A 95 5.97 6.37 6.61
CA PHE A 95 4.96 7.21 7.25
C PHE A 95 3.88 7.70 6.27
N ASP A 96 4.24 8.05 5.03
CA ASP A 96 3.29 8.52 4.02
C ASP A 96 2.63 7.34 3.26
N HIS A 97 1.35 7.53 2.90
CA HIS A 97 0.58 6.49 2.20
C HIS A 97 1.02 6.34 0.74
N LEU A 98 1.28 7.46 0.05
CA LEU A 98 1.64 7.43 -1.37
C LEU A 98 3.01 6.79 -1.57
N THR A 99 3.97 7.08 -0.69
CA THR A 99 5.28 6.42 -0.69
C THR A 99 5.15 4.92 -0.46
N LYS A 100 4.33 4.46 0.50
CA LYS A 100 4.06 3.01 0.68
C LYS A 100 3.43 2.38 -0.56
N HIS A 101 2.48 3.04 -1.22
CA HIS A 101 1.88 2.54 -2.46
C HIS A 101 2.91 2.41 -3.58
N ARG A 102 3.83 3.37 -3.71
CA ARG A 102 4.93 3.35 -4.67
C ARG A 102 5.92 2.21 -4.40
N MET A 103 6.24 1.96 -3.15
CA MET A 103 7.11 0.84 -2.76
C MET A 103 6.42 -0.52 -2.91
N ALA A 104 5.09 -0.61 -2.78
CA ALA A 104 4.36 -1.87 -2.96
C ALA A 104 4.21 -2.27 -4.44
N ILE A 105 4.09 -1.29 -5.35
CA ILE A 105 3.78 -1.53 -6.77
C ILE A 105 5.02 -1.23 -7.63
N LEU A 106 6.11 -1.92 -7.34
CA LEU A 106 7.34 -1.83 -8.12
C LEU A 106 7.18 -2.51 -9.48
N PRO A 107 7.94 -2.08 -10.49
CA PRO A 107 8.01 -2.80 -11.76
C PRO A 107 8.31 -4.29 -11.56
N THR A 108 9.18 -4.64 -10.62
CA THR A 108 9.57 -6.03 -10.30
C THR A 108 8.43 -6.89 -9.80
N VAL A 109 7.52 -6.35 -8.98
CA VAL A 109 6.31 -7.05 -8.52
C VAL A 109 5.41 -7.44 -9.70
N LEU A 110 5.40 -6.61 -10.75
CA LEU A 110 4.58 -6.79 -11.94
C LEU A 110 5.29 -7.54 -13.08
N MET A 111 6.57 -7.87 -12.94
CA MET A 111 7.30 -8.72 -13.89
C MET A 111 6.91 -10.20 -13.75
N GLY A 112 6.37 -10.61 -12.59
CA GLY A 112 5.88 -11.97 -12.35
C GLY A 112 4.49 -12.21 -12.94
N ARG A 113 4.21 -13.45 -13.36
CA ARG A 113 2.89 -13.80 -13.93
C ARG A 113 1.78 -13.91 -12.88
N ARG A 114 2.10 -14.25 -11.64
CA ARG A 114 1.08 -14.55 -10.59
C ARG A 114 0.03 -13.46 -10.42
N LEU A 115 0.44 -12.20 -10.36
CA LEU A 115 -0.54 -11.11 -10.19
C LEU A 115 -1.34 -10.88 -11.46
N ALA A 116 -0.68 -10.84 -12.62
CA ALA A 116 -1.33 -10.69 -13.91
C ALA A 116 -2.33 -11.83 -14.21
N ASP A 117 -2.02 -13.07 -13.81
CA ASP A 117 -2.90 -14.24 -13.96
C ASP A 117 -4.17 -14.13 -13.10
N VAL A 118 -4.09 -13.43 -11.95
CA VAL A 118 -5.20 -13.31 -10.99
C VAL A 118 -6.09 -12.10 -11.26
N ILE A 119 -5.51 -10.91 -11.48
CA ILE A 119 -6.27 -9.66 -11.63
C ILE A 119 -6.29 -9.12 -13.07
N GLY A 120 -5.51 -9.73 -13.96
CA GLY A 120 -5.40 -9.32 -15.37
C GLY A 120 -4.35 -8.22 -15.59
N GLU A 121 -3.67 -8.31 -16.74
CA GLU A 121 -2.63 -7.37 -17.16
C GLU A 121 -3.13 -5.91 -17.20
N ALA A 122 -4.33 -5.69 -17.71
CA ALA A 122 -4.94 -4.36 -17.78
C ALA A 122 -5.11 -3.73 -16.39
N ARG A 123 -5.42 -4.54 -15.36
CA ARG A 123 -5.58 -4.07 -13.98
C ARG A 123 -4.25 -3.80 -13.31
N CYS A 124 -3.23 -4.63 -13.57
CA CYS A 124 -1.85 -4.36 -13.16
C CYS A 124 -1.36 -3.00 -13.70
N GLN A 125 -1.58 -2.74 -14.99
CA GLN A 125 -1.20 -1.47 -15.61
C GLN A 125 -2.00 -0.28 -15.05
N ALA A 126 -3.30 -0.46 -14.80
CA ALA A 126 -4.11 0.57 -14.16
C ALA A 126 -3.62 0.88 -12.74
N LEU A 127 -3.25 -0.14 -11.96
CA LEU A 127 -2.71 0.03 -10.61
C LEU A 127 -1.40 0.84 -10.63
N ARG A 128 -0.48 0.58 -11.57
CA ARG A 128 0.73 1.41 -11.75
C ARG A 128 0.40 2.88 -11.97
N LYS A 129 -0.57 3.17 -12.85
CA LYS A 129 -1.00 4.55 -13.16
C LYS A 129 -1.63 5.22 -11.95
N GLU A 130 -2.42 4.49 -11.18
CA GLU A 130 -3.07 5.02 -9.97
C GLU A 130 -2.06 5.36 -8.86
N VAL A 131 -1.00 4.56 -8.73
CA VAL A 131 0.12 4.84 -7.81
C VAL A 131 0.98 6.00 -8.30
N ALA A 132 1.28 6.06 -9.60
CA ALA A 132 2.05 7.15 -10.19
C ALA A 132 1.36 8.52 -10.03
N SER A 133 0.06 8.57 -10.31
CA SER A 133 -0.76 9.79 -10.21
C SER A 133 -1.17 10.15 -8.78
N GLY A 134 -1.11 9.20 -7.83
CA GLY A 134 -1.59 9.38 -6.47
C GLY A 134 -3.09 9.14 -6.28
N SER A 135 -3.82 8.78 -7.34
CA SER A 135 -5.25 8.51 -7.25
C SER A 135 -5.59 7.31 -6.36
N LEU A 136 -4.64 6.39 -6.11
CA LEU A 136 -4.84 5.30 -5.14
C LEU A 136 -4.90 5.82 -3.69
N LYS A 137 -4.09 6.83 -3.35
CA LYS A 137 -4.15 7.52 -2.04
C LYS A 137 -5.46 8.27 -1.89
N GLU A 138 -5.91 8.97 -2.93
CA GLU A 138 -7.22 9.63 -2.89
C GLU A 138 -8.36 8.62 -2.72
N LEU A 139 -8.31 7.50 -3.45
CA LEU A 139 -9.30 6.43 -3.33
C LEU A 139 -9.36 5.88 -1.91
N ARG A 140 -8.19 5.65 -1.29
CA ARG A 140 -8.07 5.23 0.10
C ARG A 140 -8.78 6.18 1.05
N GLU A 141 -8.58 7.49 0.91
CA GLU A 141 -9.23 8.49 1.77
C GLU A 141 -10.74 8.52 1.55
N LYS A 142 -11.18 8.55 0.29
CA LYS A 142 -12.60 8.52 -0.10
C LYS A 142 -13.31 7.22 0.26
N ALA A 143 -12.57 6.15 0.54
CA ALA A 143 -13.11 4.86 0.94
C ALA A 143 -13.57 4.80 2.39
N LEU A 144 -13.08 5.70 3.24
CA LEU A 144 -13.38 5.73 4.66
C LEU A 144 -14.09 7.01 5.10
N TYR A 145 -13.68 8.16 4.55
CA TYR A 145 -14.15 9.46 4.99
C TYR A 145 -15.18 10.05 4.03
N PHE A 146 -16.19 10.71 4.59
CA PHE A 146 -17.04 11.59 3.81
C PHE A 146 -16.29 12.89 3.49
N TYR A 147 -16.68 13.57 2.41
CA TYR A 147 -16.09 14.84 2.00
C TYR A 147 -17.13 15.72 1.31
N ASN A 148 -16.86 17.02 1.23
CA ASN A 148 -17.68 17.95 0.46
C ASN A 148 -17.17 18.03 -0.98
N SER A 149 -18.06 17.87 -1.95
CA SER A 149 -17.81 18.11 -3.36
C SER A 149 -18.87 19.05 -3.90
N ASN A 150 -18.47 20.27 -4.28
CA ASN A 150 -19.35 21.30 -4.84
C ASN A 150 -20.58 21.59 -3.97
N GLY A 151 -20.39 21.69 -2.65
CA GLY A 151 -21.48 21.97 -1.70
C GLY A 151 -22.28 20.75 -1.25
N ARG A 152 -22.04 19.57 -1.85
CA ARG A 152 -22.71 18.33 -1.48
C ARG A 152 -21.81 17.43 -0.63
N LEU A 153 -22.34 16.92 0.47
CA LEU A 153 -21.68 15.85 1.25
C LEU A 153 -21.75 14.54 0.46
N LEU A 154 -20.60 13.92 0.22
CA LEU A 154 -20.45 12.60 -0.36
C LEU A 154 -19.86 11.66 0.69
N SER A 155 -20.52 10.53 0.88
CA SER A 155 -20.01 9.41 1.68
C SER A 155 -19.35 8.36 0.78
N PRO A 156 -18.55 7.43 1.32
CA PRO A 156 -17.99 6.34 0.53
C PRO A 156 -19.02 5.53 -0.27
N LYS A 157 -20.25 5.39 0.25
CA LYS A 157 -21.35 4.68 -0.43
C LYS A 157 -21.82 5.39 -1.70
N ASP A 158 -21.66 6.71 -1.78
CA ASP A 158 -22.07 7.51 -2.94
C ASP A 158 -21.08 7.40 -4.10
N VAL A 159 -19.82 7.00 -3.82
CA VAL A 159 -18.71 7.10 -4.79
C VAL A 159 -18.04 5.75 -5.11
N ILE A 160 -18.11 4.76 -4.21
CA ILE A 160 -17.53 3.43 -4.42
C ILE A 160 -18.66 2.43 -4.66
N THR A 161 -18.84 2.11 -5.94
CA THR A 161 -19.75 1.07 -6.39
C THR A 161 -19.14 -0.32 -6.21
N ARG A 162 -19.97 -1.35 -6.30
CA ARG A 162 -19.51 -2.75 -6.35
C ARG A 162 -18.44 -2.97 -7.43
N ASN A 163 -18.64 -2.39 -8.61
CA ASN A 163 -17.72 -2.55 -9.73
C ASN A 163 -16.37 -1.86 -9.46
N LYS A 164 -16.35 -0.76 -8.71
CA LYS A 164 -15.11 -0.09 -8.30
C LYS A 164 -14.35 -0.88 -7.22
N ALA A 165 -15.06 -1.69 -6.43
CA ALA A 165 -14.49 -2.50 -5.36
C ALA A 165 -14.17 -3.96 -5.76
N LYS A 166 -14.44 -4.32 -7.01
CA LYS A 166 -14.11 -5.63 -7.59
C LYS A 166 -12.69 -5.60 -8.15
#